data_AF-A0A1V6MWG5-F1
#
_entry.id   AF-A0A1V6MWG5-F1
#
_cell.length_a   1.000
_cell.length_b   1.000
_cell.length_c   1.000
_cell.angle_alpha   90.00
_cell.angle_beta   90.00
_cell.angle_gamma   90.00
#
_symmetry.space_group_name_H-M   'P 1'
#
loop_
_entity.id
_entity.type
_entity.pdbx_description
1 polymer ?
#
loop_
_entity_poly.entity_id
_entity_poly.type
_entity_poly.pdbx_seq_one_letter_code
_entity_poly.pdbx_strand_id
1 'polypeptide(L)'
;MAVHPQSPSGTVIDELMAQARAAGRWNLFLPDPTYGAGLTNPEYVPLAELMGRSLTAPEILTCNAPDTGNAELLLHYGRDIQRRRWMEPLLRGEIRSAFCMTEPDAAGSDAADMAATAVVDRDTIVLNGHKWWSTGIGHPDCRFVISWN
;
A
#
# COMPACT_ATOMS: atom_id res chain seq x y z
N MET A 1 22.83 14.08 22.99
CA MET A 1 22.26 12.84 22.44
C MET A 1 23.11 12.47 21.23
N ALA A 2 23.90 11.41 21.32
CA ALA A 2 24.83 11.04 20.25
C ALA A 2 24.05 10.54 19.04
N VAL A 3 24.36 11.10 17.87
CA VAL A 3 23.85 10.61 16.58
C VAL A 3 24.54 9.28 16.33
N HIS A 4 23.77 8.19 16.29
CA HIS A 4 24.28 6.88 15.89
C HIS A 4 24.85 6.96 14.47
N PRO A 5 26.03 6.39 14.20
CA PRO A 5 26.61 6.37 12.86
C PRO A 5 25.67 5.61 11.92
N GLN A 6 25.38 6.20 10.75
CA GLN A 6 24.60 5.56 9.70
C GLN A 6 25.35 4.32 9.20
N SER A 7 24.74 3.14 9.37
CA SER A 7 25.19 1.89 8.76
C SER A 7 25.15 2.00 7.23
N PRO A 8 26.06 1.31 6.50
CA PRO A 8 26.05 1.33 5.05
C PRO A 8 24.82 0.58 4.51
N SER A 9 23.99 1.28 3.74
CA SER A 9 22.98 0.79 2.76
C SER A 9 22.06 -0.39 3.16
N GLY A 10 20.80 -0.09 3.49
CA GLY A 10 19.66 -1.02 3.47
C GLY A 10 19.47 -1.91 4.71
N THR A 11 18.22 -2.20 5.05
CA THR A 11 17.81 -3.28 5.98
C THR A 11 17.91 -4.64 5.27
N VAL A 12 17.84 -5.75 6.02
CA VAL A 12 17.74 -7.11 5.43
C VAL A 12 16.52 -7.23 4.51
N ILE A 13 15.44 -6.50 4.80
CA ILE A 13 14.25 -6.45 3.92
C ILE A 13 14.61 -5.81 2.59
N ASP A 14 15.37 -4.72 2.58
CA ASP A 14 15.78 -4.03 1.34
C ASP A 14 16.66 -4.93 0.45
N GLU A 15 17.57 -5.70 1.06
CA GLU A 15 18.39 -6.67 0.35
C GLU A 15 17.53 -7.79 -0.28
N LEU A 16 16.55 -8.30 0.46
CA LEU A 16 15.64 -9.33 -0.03
C LEU A 16 14.70 -8.80 -1.13
N MET A 17 14.24 -7.55 -1.01
CA MET A 17 13.47 -6.87 -2.06
C MET A 17 14.28 -6.73 -3.35
N ALA A 18 15.57 -6.36 -3.25
CA ALA A 18 16.45 -6.29 -4.41
C ALA A 18 16.62 -7.67 -5.10
N GLN A 19 16.78 -8.74 -4.31
CA GLN A 19 16.86 -10.11 -4.83
C GLN A 19 15.56 -10.57 -5.48
N ALA A 20 14.41 -10.29 -4.84
CA ALA A 20 13.08 -10.58 -5.37
C ALA A 20 12.87 -9.91 -6.73
N ARG A 21 13.19 -8.61 -6.84
CA ARG A 21 13.10 -7.86 -8.08
C ARG A 21 14.01 -8.41 -9.16
N ALA A 22 15.27 -8.73 -8.84
CA ALA A 22 16.22 -9.34 -9.77
C ALA A 22 15.77 -10.71 -10.27
N ALA A 23 15.04 -11.47 -9.44
CA ALA A 23 14.46 -12.76 -9.78
C ALA A 23 13.12 -12.66 -10.54
N GLY A 24 12.65 -11.46 -10.88
CA GLY A 24 11.35 -11.24 -11.53
C GLY A 24 10.14 -11.55 -10.63
N ARG A 25 10.33 -11.52 -9.30
CA ARG A 25 9.28 -11.81 -8.31
C ARG A 25 8.81 -10.50 -7.67
N TRP A 26 8.15 -9.66 -8.44
CA TRP A 26 7.83 -8.29 -8.06
C TRP A 26 6.44 -7.89 -8.57
N ASN A 27 5.64 -7.22 -7.73
CA ASN A 27 4.27 -6.80 -8.08
C ASN A 27 3.44 -7.95 -8.71
N LEU A 28 3.55 -9.15 -8.13
CA LEU A 28 2.95 -10.37 -8.69
C LEU A 28 1.42 -10.32 -8.74
N PHE A 29 0.81 -9.45 -7.92
CA PHE A 29 -0.63 -9.26 -7.83
C PHE A 29 -1.25 -8.53 -9.03
N LEU A 30 -0.46 -7.75 -9.77
CA LEU A 30 -1.00 -6.81 -10.74
C LEU A 30 -1.02 -7.43 -12.16
N PRO A 31 -2.20 -7.55 -12.80
CA PRO A 31 -2.36 -8.20 -14.10
C PRO A 31 -1.89 -7.33 -15.28
N ASP A 32 -1.63 -6.04 -15.08
CA ASP A 32 -1.07 -5.17 -16.12
C ASP A 32 0.44 -5.44 -16.26
N PRO A 33 0.91 -5.99 -17.40
CA PRO A 33 2.33 -6.33 -17.60
C PRO A 33 3.26 -5.10 -17.69
N THR A 34 2.70 -3.89 -17.81
CA THR A 34 3.47 -2.64 -17.75
C THR A 34 3.95 -2.37 -16.33
N TYR A 35 3.17 -2.78 -15.33
CA TYR A 35 3.34 -2.38 -13.93
C TYR A 35 3.58 -3.56 -12.99
N GLY A 36 3.21 -4.77 -13.39
CA GLY A 36 3.39 -6.00 -12.62
C GLY A 36 3.66 -7.22 -13.49
N ALA A 37 3.39 -8.40 -12.94
CA ALA A 37 3.80 -9.67 -13.54
C ALA A 37 2.89 -10.17 -14.67
N GLY A 38 1.74 -9.53 -14.90
CA GLY A 38 0.81 -9.95 -15.96
C GLY A 38 0.02 -11.21 -15.64
N LEU A 39 -0.02 -11.63 -14.37
CA LEU A 39 -0.72 -12.82 -13.92
C LEU A 39 -2.22 -12.54 -13.82
N THR A 40 -3.04 -13.51 -14.22
CA THR A 40 -4.47 -13.51 -13.90
C THR A 40 -4.68 -13.82 -12.42
N ASN A 41 -5.83 -13.42 -11.86
CA ASN A 41 -6.17 -13.74 -10.46
C ASN A 41 -5.99 -15.24 -10.11
N PRO A 42 -6.50 -16.21 -10.90
CA PRO A 42 -6.29 -17.63 -10.61
C PRO A 42 -4.82 -18.06 -10.61
N GLU A 43 -3.96 -17.45 -11.43
CA GLU A 43 -2.52 -17.73 -11.44
C GLU A 43 -1.81 -17.13 -10.22
N TYR A 44 -2.30 -15.99 -9.72
CA TYR A 44 -1.76 -15.34 -8.52
C TYR A 44 -2.17 -16.03 -7.21
N VAL A 45 -3.37 -16.62 -7.13
CA VAL A 45 -3.89 -17.30 -5.91
C VAL A 45 -2.88 -18.22 -5.22
N PRO A 46 -2.26 -19.22 -5.89
CA PRO A 46 -1.30 -20.11 -5.22
C PRO A 46 -0.05 -19.38 -4.74
N LEU A 47 0.36 -18.29 -5.42
CA LEU A 47 1.47 -17.46 -4.98
C LEU A 47 1.11 -16.69 -3.72
N ALA A 48 -0.09 -16.11 -3.66
CA ALA A 48 -0.61 -15.43 -2.48
C ALA A 48 -0.69 -16.38 -1.27
N GLU A 49 -1.14 -17.62 -1.47
CA GLU A 49 -1.18 -18.63 -0.41
C GLU A 49 0.22 -18.96 0.12
N LEU A 50 1.20 -19.15 -0.77
CA LEU A 50 2.59 -19.42 -0.38
C LEU A 50 3.21 -18.23 0.36
N MET A 51 3.00 -17.01 -0.13
CA MET A 51 3.48 -15.79 0.53
C MET A 51 2.87 -15.63 1.92
N GLY A 52 1.57 -15.93 2.08
CA GLY A 52 0.85 -15.84 3.35
C GLY A 52 1.39 -16.74 4.47
N ARG A 53 2.29 -17.68 4.16
CA ARG A 53 3.00 -18.51 5.16
C ARG A 53 4.14 -17.77 5.86
N SER A 54 4.47 -16.56 5.41
CA SER A 54 5.50 -15.69 6.00
C SER A 54 4.92 -14.31 6.26
N LEU A 55 5.28 -13.74 7.41
CA LEU A 55 4.88 -12.37 7.78
C LEU A 55 5.55 -11.30 6.89
N THR A 56 6.69 -11.61 6.29
CA THR A 56 7.52 -10.63 5.56
C THR A 56 7.55 -10.87 4.05
N ALA A 57 7.19 -12.08 3.57
CA ALA A 57 7.23 -12.39 2.15
C ALA A 57 6.38 -11.47 1.28
N PRO A 58 5.15 -11.09 1.67
CA PRO A 58 4.37 -10.13 0.88
C PRO A 58 5.09 -8.79 0.70
N GLU A 59 5.77 -8.28 1.74
CA GLU A 59 6.50 -7.01 1.64
C GLU A 59 7.72 -7.11 0.72
N ILE A 60 8.49 -8.18 0.85
CA ILE A 60 9.68 -8.47 0.04
C ILE A 60 9.34 -8.51 -1.46
N LEU A 61 8.14 -8.98 -1.79
CA LEU A 61 7.66 -9.19 -3.16
C LEU A 61 6.76 -8.04 -3.66
N THR A 62 6.61 -6.98 -2.85
CA THR A 62 5.67 -5.85 -3.06
C THR A 62 4.23 -6.26 -3.31
N CYS A 63 3.81 -7.33 -2.64
CA CYS A 63 2.48 -7.91 -2.66
C CYS A 63 1.75 -7.78 -1.31
N ASN A 64 2.20 -6.88 -0.43
CA ASN A 64 1.60 -6.67 0.89
C ASN A 64 0.34 -5.80 0.82
N ALA A 65 -0.66 -6.13 1.64
CA ALA A 65 -1.75 -5.21 1.93
C ALA A 65 -1.23 -4.08 2.85
N PRO A 66 -1.73 -2.83 2.71
CA PRO A 66 -2.76 -2.39 1.77
C PRO A 66 -2.22 -1.90 0.41
N ASP A 67 -0.91 -1.98 0.18
CA ASP A 67 -0.26 -1.41 -0.99
C ASP A 67 -0.81 -1.96 -2.31
N THR A 68 -1.10 -3.26 -2.37
CA THR A 68 -1.68 -3.89 -3.58
C THR A 68 -3.01 -3.28 -3.99
N GLY A 69 -3.99 -3.23 -3.07
CA GLY A 69 -5.31 -2.65 -3.33
C GLY A 69 -5.25 -1.15 -3.60
N ASN A 70 -4.38 -0.42 -2.90
CA ASN A 70 -4.21 1.01 -3.13
C ASN A 70 -3.56 1.31 -4.50
N ALA A 71 -2.62 0.48 -4.95
CA ALA A 71 -2.04 0.57 -6.28
C ALA A 71 -3.08 0.29 -7.37
N GLU A 72 -3.93 -0.74 -7.21
CA GLU A 72 -5.02 -1.05 -8.13
C GLU A 72 -6.03 0.11 -8.23
N LEU A 73 -6.44 0.69 -7.10
CA LEU A 73 -7.32 1.86 -7.08
C LEU A 73 -6.74 3.05 -7.85
N LEU A 74 -5.44 3.33 -7.67
CA LEU A 74 -4.76 4.41 -8.40
C LEU A 74 -4.59 4.09 -9.89
N LEU A 75 -4.38 2.83 -10.25
CA LEU A 75 -4.29 2.41 -11.65
C LEU A 75 -5.63 2.67 -12.36
N HIS A 76 -6.73 2.20 -11.77
CA HIS A 76 -8.07 2.29 -12.37
C HIS A 76 -8.69 3.68 -12.29
N TYR A 77 -8.54 4.39 -11.18
CA TYR A 77 -9.30 5.62 -10.90
C TYR A 77 -8.44 6.86 -10.66
N GLY A 78 -7.12 6.68 -10.47
CA GLY A 78 -6.20 7.80 -10.29
C GLY A 78 -6.08 8.66 -11.55
N ARG A 79 -5.92 9.97 -11.39
CA ARG A 79 -5.41 10.83 -12.48
C ARG A 79 -3.93 10.54 -12.72
N ASP A 80 -3.44 10.88 -13.91
CA ASP A 80 -2.02 10.78 -14.27
C ASP A 80 -1.07 11.34 -13.21
N ILE A 81 -1.41 12.50 -12.64
CA ILE A 81 -0.60 13.13 -11.59
C ILE A 81 -0.59 12.31 -10.29
N GLN A 82 -1.70 11.64 -9.95
CA GLN A 82 -1.79 10.77 -8.78
C GLN A 82 -1.05 9.45 -9.02
N ARG A 83 -1.16 8.88 -10.24
CA ARG A 83 -0.39 7.69 -10.62
C ARG A 83 1.12 7.93 -10.53
N ARG A 84 1.62 8.99 -11.17
CA ARG A 84 3.04 9.35 -11.11
C ARG A 84 3.53 9.66 -9.69
N ARG A 85 2.72 10.36 -8.90
CA ARG A 85 3.12 10.80 -7.55
C ARG A 85 3.06 9.69 -6.51
N TRP A 86 2.10 8.78 -6.63
CA TRP A 86 1.79 7.81 -5.56
C TRP A 86 1.86 6.36 -6.02
N MET A 87 1.27 6.02 -7.17
CA MET A 87 1.24 4.63 -7.64
C MET A 87 2.61 4.13 -8.07
N GLU A 88 3.33 4.88 -8.91
CA GLU A 88 4.61 4.41 -9.42
C GLU A 88 5.68 4.27 -8.32
N PRO A 89 5.86 5.21 -7.37
CA PRO A 89 6.77 5.01 -6.24
C PRO A 89 6.35 3.83 -5.35
N LEU A 90 5.04 3.61 -5.16
CA LEU A 90 4.52 2.47 -4.39
C LEU A 90 4.88 1.15 -5.07
N LEU A 91 4.66 1.04 -6.39
CA LEU A 91 5.02 -0.14 -7.19
C LEU A 91 6.53 -0.35 -7.31
N ARG A 92 7.35 0.69 -7.08
CA ARG A 92 8.82 0.59 -6.97
C ARG A 92 9.29 0.23 -5.57
N GLY A 93 8.38 0.13 -4.58
CA GLY A 93 8.72 -0.15 -3.18
C GLY A 93 9.41 1.01 -2.46
N GLU A 94 9.34 2.24 -3.00
CA GLU A 94 10.00 3.44 -2.44
C GLU A 94 9.17 4.09 -1.33
N ILE A 95 7.86 3.84 -1.33
CA ILE A 95 6.91 4.34 -0.34
C ILE A 95 5.96 3.22 0.06
N ARG A 96 5.26 3.42 1.17
CA ARG A 96 4.15 2.59 1.64
C ARG A 96 2.87 3.39 1.72
N SER A 97 1.76 2.67 1.84
CA SER A 97 0.44 3.26 1.99
C SER A 97 -0.30 2.69 3.20
N ALA A 98 -1.37 3.37 3.59
CA ALA A 98 -2.32 2.85 4.56
C ALA A 98 -3.74 2.83 3.99
N PHE A 99 -4.58 2.01 4.61
CA PHE A 99 -6.01 1.98 4.34
C PHE A 99 -6.78 2.24 5.62
N CYS A 100 -7.72 3.18 5.57
CA CYS A 100 -8.49 3.64 6.73
C CYS A 100 -9.98 3.63 6.43
N MET A 101 -10.67 2.56 6.84
CA MET A 101 -12.13 2.46 6.69
C MET A 101 -12.80 2.47 8.05
N THR A 102 -12.44 1.49 8.88
CA THR A 102 -13.15 1.15 10.10
C THR A 102 -13.12 2.27 11.15
N GLU A 103 -14.27 2.54 11.76
CA GLU A 103 -14.46 3.58 12.78
C GLU A 103 -14.85 2.93 14.12
N PRO A 104 -14.45 3.51 15.27
CA PRO A 104 -14.75 2.92 16.58
C PRO A 104 -16.23 2.98 16.96
N ASP A 105 -16.94 4.00 16.49
CA ASP A 105 -18.31 4.32 16.91
C ASP A 105 -19.37 4.03 15.82
N ALA A 106 -18.97 3.44 14.69
CA ALA A 106 -19.86 3.09 13.58
C ALA A 106 -19.69 1.61 13.17
N ALA A 107 -20.69 1.06 12.48
CA ALA A 107 -20.66 -0.32 12.03
C ALA A 107 -19.54 -0.55 10.99
N GLY A 108 -18.42 -1.13 11.41
CA GLY A 108 -17.23 -1.30 10.56
C GLY A 108 -17.43 -2.09 9.25
N SER A 109 -18.45 -2.94 9.15
CA SER A 109 -18.82 -3.67 7.94
C SER A 109 -19.83 -2.94 7.05
N ASP A 110 -20.52 -1.91 7.57
CA ASP A 110 -21.45 -1.08 6.81
C ASP A 110 -20.78 0.26 6.50
N ALA A 111 -20.13 0.33 5.34
CA ALA A 111 -19.45 1.55 4.91
C ALA A 111 -20.40 2.73 4.68
N ALA A 112 -21.73 2.52 4.62
CA ALA A 112 -22.69 3.61 4.48
C ALA A 112 -22.96 4.35 5.80
N ASP A 113 -22.62 3.74 6.95
CA ASP A 113 -22.84 4.32 8.29
C ASP A 113 -21.61 5.06 8.83
N MET A 114 -20.67 5.43 7.95
CA MET A 114 -19.45 6.11 8.35
C MET A 114 -19.70 7.57 8.75
N ALA A 115 -19.08 7.98 9.85
CA ALA A 115 -19.22 9.31 10.42
C ALA A 115 -18.07 10.26 10.06
N ALA A 116 -16.92 9.76 9.61
CA ALA A 116 -15.86 10.62 9.10
C ALA A 116 -16.36 11.46 7.92
N THR A 117 -15.92 12.71 7.83
CA THR A 117 -16.35 13.66 6.80
C THR A 117 -15.17 14.12 5.95
N ALA A 118 -15.43 14.39 4.67
CA ALA A 118 -14.54 15.14 3.79
C ALA A 118 -15.28 16.33 3.19
N VAL A 119 -14.94 17.54 3.65
CA VAL A 119 -15.58 18.78 3.19
C VAL A 119 -14.60 19.54 2.31
N VAL A 120 -15.04 19.90 1.10
CA VAL A 120 -14.25 20.76 0.20
C VAL A 120 -14.33 22.21 0.72
N ASP A 121 -13.18 22.79 1.07
CA ASP A 121 -13.02 24.21 1.38
C ASP A 121 -12.05 24.83 0.38
N ARG A 122 -12.61 25.51 -0.62
CA ARG A 122 -11.89 26.14 -1.74
C ARG A 122 -10.98 25.16 -2.50
N ASP A 123 -9.68 25.25 -2.28
CA ASP A 123 -8.62 24.46 -2.90
C ASP A 123 -8.13 23.31 -2.01
N THR A 124 -8.76 23.12 -0.85
CA THR A 124 -8.41 22.08 0.12
C THR A 124 -9.59 21.18 0.45
N ILE A 125 -9.29 20.01 1.02
CA ILE A 125 -10.28 19.08 1.57
C ILE A 125 -9.98 18.96 3.07
N VAL A 126 -10.97 19.28 3.90
CA VAL A 126 -10.91 19.13 5.35
C VAL A 126 -11.48 17.77 5.72
N LEU A 127 -10.64 16.93 6.32
CA LEU A 127 -11.01 15.60 6.81
C LEU A 127 -11.22 15.65 8.33
N ASN A 128 -12.35 15.16 8.83
CA ASN A 128 -12.61 15.03 10.27
C ASN A 128 -13.24 13.67 10.59
N GLY A 129 -12.67 12.93 11.53
CA GLY A 129 -13.21 11.64 11.97
C GLY A 129 -12.17 10.81 12.72
N HIS A 130 -12.60 9.69 13.30
CA HIS A 130 -11.73 8.74 13.99
C HIS A 130 -11.71 7.40 13.25
N LYS A 131 -10.50 6.89 12.97
CA LYS A 131 -10.27 5.60 12.31
C LYS A 131 -9.52 4.65 13.23
N TRP A 132 -9.85 3.36 13.20
CA TRP A 132 -9.11 2.30 13.88
C TRP A 132 -8.70 1.18 12.90
N TRP A 133 -7.77 0.31 13.34
CA TRP A 133 -7.22 -0.80 12.54
C TRP A 133 -6.63 -0.39 11.17
N SER A 134 -5.86 0.71 11.16
CA SER A 134 -5.24 1.23 9.94
C SER A 134 -3.91 0.56 9.64
N THR A 135 -3.95 -0.61 9.00
CA THR A 135 -2.73 -1.30 8.54
C THR A 135 -1.88 -0.37 7.66
N GLY A 136 -0.57 -0.34 7.92
CA GLY A 136 0.40 0.46 7.17
C GLY A 136 0.70 1.85 7.73
N ILE A 137 -0.19 2.45 8.54
CA ILE A 137 -0.04 3.85 8.99
C ILE A 137 1.23 4.11 9.83
N GLY A 138 1.68 3.09 10.56
CA GLY A 138 2.88 3.16 11.40
C GLY A 138 4.20 2.90 10.66
N HIS A 139 4.17 2.57 9.37
CA HIS A 139 5.37 2.32 8.59
C HIS A 139 6.14 3.64 8.37
N PRO A 140 7.48 3.69 8.55
CA PRO A 140 8.26 4.92 8.41
C PRO A 140 8.14 5.57 7.01
N ASP A 141 7.93 4.75 5.99
CA ASP A 141 7.71 5.18 4.61
C ASP A 141 6.24 5.28 4.19
N CYS A 142 5.28 5.25 5.12
CA CYS A 142 3.88 5.52 4.79
C CYS A 142 3.73 6.96 4.30
N ARG A 143 3.39 7.17 3.02
CA ARG A 143 3.28 8.52 2.42
C ARG A 143 1.87 8.95 2.08
N PHE A 144 0.93 8.02 1.96
CA PHE A 144 -0.46 8.35 1.68
C PHE A 144 -1.42 7.31 2.26
N VAL A 145 -2.68 7.72 2.36
CA VAL A 145 -3.77 6.91 2.90
C VAL A 145 -4.93 6.96 1.93
N ILE A 146 -5.59 5.83 1.70
CA ILE A 146 -6.94 5.81 1.14
C ILE A 146 -7.91 5.64 2.30
N SER A 147 -8.88 6.56 2.37
CA SER A 147 -9.91 6.58 3.41
C SER A 147 -11.29 6.71 2.78
N TRP A 148 -12.26 6.03 3.35
CA TRP A 148 -13.67 6.34 3.14
C TRP A 148 -14.12 7.45 4.10
N ASN A 149 -15.13 8.20 3.70
CA ASN A 149 -15.72 9.36 4.36
C ASN A 149 -17.16 9.60 3.88
#